data_AF-A0A956DZV5-F1
#
_entry.id   AF-A0A956DZV5-F1
#
_cell.length_a   1.000
_cell.length_b   1.000
_cell.length_c   1.000
_cell.angle_alpha   90.00
_cell.angle_beta   90.00
_cell.angle_gamma   90.00
#
_symmetry.space_group_name_H-M   'P 1'
#
loop_
_entity.id
_entity.type
_entity.pdbx_description
1 polymer ?
#
loop_
_entity_poly.entity_id
_entity_poly.type
_entity_poly.pdbx_seq_one_letter_code
_entity_poly.pdbx_strand_id
1 'polypeptide(L)' 'MSERLPSGDPTHALRRAVPQPPLAVRVRVLGAAAQPAEWQLREGRCVVGAAPGCDVIIDDPTVSRRHVELGL' A
#
# COMPACT_ATOMS: atom_id res chain seq x y z
N MET A 1 27.00 -45.57 -35.89
CA MET A 1 25.84 -44.66 -35.96
C MET A 1 25.19 -44.66 -34.60
N SER A 2 25.30 -43.58 -33.82
CA SER A 2 24.45 -43.36 -32.64
C SER A 2 24.28 -41.85 -32.50
N GLU A 3 23.02 -41.44 -32.51
CA GLU A 3 22.55 -40.09 -32.75
C GLU A 3 22.90 -39.12 -31.62
N ARG A 4 23.43 -37.95 -31.97
CA ARG A 4 23.49 -36.80 -31.06
C ARG A 4 22.08 -36.23 -30.95
N LEU A 5 21.49 -36.28 -29.76
CA LEU A 5 20.31 -35.49 -29.42
C LEU A 5 20.67 -34.00 -29.55
N PRO A 6 19.87 -33.17 -30.26
CA PRO A 6 20.05 -31.73 -30.24
C PRO A 6 19.74 -31.23 -28.83
N SER A 7 20.72 -30.62 -28.18
CA SER A 7 20.57 -29.87 -26.93
C SER A 7 19.77 -28.60 -27.22
N GLY A 8 18.45 -28.74 -27.35
CA GLY A 8 17.51 -27.63 -27.38
C GLY A 8 17.24 -27.17 -25.95
N ASP A 9 18.14 -26.38 -25.39
CA ASP A 9 17.92 -25.71 -24.12
C ASP A 9 16.75 -24.73 -24.33
N PRO A 10 15.58 -24.91 -23.69
CA PRO A 10 14.49 -23.96 -23.84
C PRO A 10 14.92 -22.67 -23.19
N THR A 11 15.26 -21.67 -24.00
CA THR A 11 15.52 -20.31 -23.54
C THR A 11 14.31 -19.83 -22.73
N HIS A 12 14.40 -19.94 -21.40
CA HIS A 12 13.42 -19.37 -20.49
C HIS A 12 13.59 -17.85 -20.56
N ALA A 13 12.75 -17.20 -21.38
CA ALA A 13 12.64 -15.77 -21.38
C ALA A 13 12.10 -15.34 -20.00
N LEU A 14 13.01 -14.96 -19.10
CA LEU A 14 12.69 -14.30 -17.85
C LEU A 14 11.95 -13.01 -18.22
N ARG A 15 10.61 -13.02 -18.08
CA ARG A 15 9.81 -11.81 -18.27
C ARG A 15 10.35 -10.78 -17.28
N ARG A 16 10.88 -9.67 -17.79
CA ARG A 16 11.25 -8.50 -16.98
C ARG A 16 10.05 -8.20 -16.07
N ALA A 17 10.25 -8.24 -14.76
CA ALA A 17 9.22 -7.88 -13.80
C ALA A 17 8.73 -6.48 -14.19
N VAL A 18 7.50 -6.39 -14.69
CA VAL A 18 6.84 -5.10 -14.89
C VAL A 18 6.87 -4.44 -13.52
N PRO A 19 7.38 -3.20 -13.37
CA PRO A 19 7.33 -2.50 -12.11
C PRO A 19 5.87 -2.47 -11.66
N GLN A 20 5.54 -3.29 -10.67
CA GLN A 20 4.21 -3.28 -10.10
C GLN A 20 4.16 -1.99 -9.28
N PRO A 21 3.24 -1.05 -9.58
CA PRO A 21 3.09 0.10 -8.71
C PRO A 21 2.89 -0.40 -7.28
N PRO A 22 3.47 0.27 -6.27
CA PRO A 22 3.32 -0.15 -4.88
C PRO A 22 1.83 -0.33 -4.55
N LEU A 23 1.52 -1.38 -3.80
CA LEU A 23 0.15 -1.71 -3.42
C LEU A 23 -0.46 -0.52 -2.68
N ALA A 24 -1.41 0.16 -3.32
CA ALA A 24 -2.12 1.27 -2.69
C ALA A 24 -3.02 0.72 -1.58
N VAL A 25 -2.86 1.26 -0.37
CA VAL A 25 -3.65 0.90 0.81
C VAL A 25 -4.81 1.88 0.95
N ARG A 26 -5.96 1.37 1.38
CA ARG A 26 -7.15 2.16 1.65
C ARG A 26 -7.49 2.08 3.13
N VAL A 27 -7.39 3.21 3.81
CA VAL A 27 -7.69 3.36 5.23
C VAL A 27 -9.14 3.81 5.35
N ARG A 28 -9.96 3.06 6.07
CA ARG A 28 -11.37 3.40 6.33
C ARG A 28 -11.59 3.49 7.83
N VAL A 29 -12.20 4.57 8.28
CA VAL A 29 -12.61 4.71 9.68
C VAL A 29 -13.98 4.07 9.86
N LEU A 30 -14.10 3.22 10.87
CA LEU A 30 -15.34 2.53 11.22
C LEU A 30 -15.72 2.91 12.65
N GLY A 31 -17.01 3.14 12.91
CA GLY A 31 -17.52 3.36 14.26
C GLY A 31 -17.24 4.74 14.89
N ALA A 32 -16.65 5.67 14.15
CA ALA A 32 -16.42 7.04 14.59
C ALA A 32 -16.63 8.04 13.44
N ALA A 33 -16.93 9.30 13.77
CA ALA A 33 -16.97 10.38 12.79
C ALA A 33 -15.55 10.77 12.38
N ALA A 34 -15.28 10.78 11.08
CA ALA A 34 -13.96 11.12 10.56
C ALA A 34 -14.03 11.93 9.26
N GLN A 35 -13.02 12.77 9.07
CA GLN A 35 -12.86 13.64 7.91
C GLN A 35 -11.44 13.50 7.35
N PRO A 36 -11.27 12.88 6.17
CA PRO A 36 -12.26 12.07 5.46
C PRO A 36 -12.51 10.71 6.15
N ALA A 37 -13.64 10.07 5.84
CA ALA A 37 -13.94 8.71 6.34
C ALA A 37 -13.10 7.61 5.66
N GLU A 38 -12.54 7.90 4.49
CA GLU A 38 -11.69 7.01 3.71
C GLU A 38 -10.51 7.79 3.13
N TRP A 39 -9.31 7.22 3.26
CA TRP A 39 -8.06 7.78 2.74
C TRP A 39 -7.30 6.73 1.93
N GLN A 40 -6.78 7.13 0.78
CA GLN A 40 -6.00 6.26 -0.10
C GLN A 40 -4.51 6.58 0.07
N LEU A 41 -3.79 5.71 0.78
CA LEU A 41 -2.34 5.78 0.91
C LEU A 41 -1.69 5.11 -0.31
N ARG A 42 -1.20 5.93 -1.25
CA ARG A 42 -0.50 5.46 -2.46
C ARG A 42 1.01 5.45 -2.30
N GLU A 43 1.52 6.38 -1.52
CA GLU A 43 2.94 6.59 -1.23
C GLU A 43 3.09 7.41 0.06
N GLY A 44 4.27 7.34 0.69
CA GLY A 44 4.57 8.15 1.86
C GLY A 44 3.86 7.65 3.13
N ARG A 45 3.19 8.56 3.83
CA ARG A 45 2.55 8.28 5.12
C ARG A 45 1.13 8.84 5.23
N CYS A 46 0.35 8.29 6.14
CA CYS A 46 -0.96 8.77 6.55
C CYS A 46 -0.95 8.97 8.06
N VAL A 47 -1.17 10.19 8.53
CA VAL A 47 -1.30 10.55 9.94
C VAL A 47 -2.78 10.60 10.31
N VAL A 48 -3.15 9.86 11.36
CA VAL A 48 -4.51 9.83 11.90
C VAL A 48 -4.51 10.45 13.30
N GLY A 49 -5.45 11.34 13.58
CA GLY A 49 -5.56 11.99 14.89
C GLY A 49 -6.74 12.95 14.97
N ALA A 50 -6.88 13.67 16.09
CA ALA A 50 -7.97 14.64 16.30
C ALA A 50 -7.60 16.08 15.88
N ALA A 51 -6.34 16.36 15.53
CA ALA A 51 -5.92 17.71 15.17
C ALA A 51 -6.21 18.04 13.69
N PRO A 52 -6.53 19.32 13.35
CA PRO A 52 -6.80 19.77 11.97
C PRO A 52 -5.66 19.61 10.94
N GLY A 53 -4.48 19.14 11.36
CA GLY A 53 -3.33 18.91 10.48
C GLY A 53 -3.05 17.43 10.18
N CYS A 54 -3.97 16.53 10.53
CA CYS A 54 -3.87 15.11 10.20
C CYS A 54 -4.46 14.83 8.81
N ASP A 55 -3.97 13.79 8.14
CA ASP A 55 -4.53 13.33 6.86
C ASP A 55 -5.94 12.74 7.06
N VAL A 56 -6.16 12.09 8.21
CA VAL A 56 -7.48 11.64 8.67
C VAL A 56 -7.75 12.21 10.05
N ILE A 57 -8.78 13.04 10.14
CA ILE A 57 -9.23 13.67 11.39
C ILE A 57 -10.35 12.82 11.98
N ILE A 58 -10.20 12.32 13.21
CA ILE A 58 -11.26 11.61 13.93
C ILE A 58 -11.80 12.51 15.04
N ASP A 59 -13.11 12.76 15.03
CA ASP A 59 -13.81 13.53 16.05
C ASP A 59 -14.22 12.61 17.20
N ASP A 60 -13.25 12.25 18.03
CA ASP A 60 -13.45 11.43 19.24
C ASP A 60 -12.53 11.92 20.37
N PRO A 61 -13.06 12.17 21.59
CA PRO A 61 -12.28 12.72 22.71
C PRO A 61 -11.17 11.80 23.22
N THR A 62 -11.23 10.51 22.91
CA THR A 62 -10.19 9.53 23.28
C THR A 62 -9.03 9.53 22.28
N VAL A 63 -9.20 10.15 21.10
CA VAL A 63 -8.19 10.22 20.06
C VAL A 63 -7.24 11.38 20.33
N SER A 64 -5.95 11.08 20.32
CA SER A 64 -4.91 12.10 20.51
C SER A 64 -4.77 13.01 19.29
N ARG A 65 -4.27 14.22 19.49
CA ARG A 65 -4.01 15.20 18.42
C ARG A 65 -3.23 14.60 17.24
N ARG A 66 -2.23 13.77 17.51
CA ARG A 66 -1.55 12.89 16.56
C ARG A 66 -1.53 11.50 17.19
N HIS A 67 -2.33 10.57 16.68
CA HIS A 67 -2.57 9.30 17.33
C HIS A 67 -1.73 8.17 16.73
N VAL A 68 -1.71 8.06 15.40
CA VAL A 68 -0.92 7.04 14.69
C VAL A 68 -0.45 7.56 13.33
N GLU A 69 0.65 6.97 12.83
CA GLU A 69 1.19 7.20 11.50
C GLU A 69 1.34 5.84 10.79
N LEU A 70 0.84 5.74 9.57
CA LEU A 70 0.92 4.56 8.72
C LEU A 70 1.83 4.89 7.53
N GLY A 71 2.75 4.00 7.14
CA GLY A 71 3.70 4.22 6.05
C GLY A 71 3.76 3.07 5.04
N LEU A 72 4.19 3.38 3.81
CA LEU A 72 4.50 2.45 2.73
C LEU A 72 5.97 2.55 2.29
#